data_AF-A0A345YQB3-F1
#
_entry.id   AF-A0A345YQB3-F1
#
_cell.length_a   1.000
_cell.length_b   1.000
_cell.length_c   1.000
_cell.angle_alpha   90.00
_cell.angle_beta   90.00
_cell.angle_gamma   90.00
#
_symmetry.space_group_name_H-M   'P 1'
#
loop_
_entity.id
_entity.type
_entity.pdbx_description
1 polymer ?
#
loop_
_entity_poly.entity_id
_entity_poly.type
_entity_poly.pdbx_seq_one_letter_code
_entity_poly.pdbx_strand_id
1 'polypeptide(L)'
;MSIALRYAARSDVGLVRSNNQDSGYAGSHLLVVADGMGGHAGGDVASSVAIGRLAQLDSETPASDIVATLEETVLQANQEILRRARDEPQLRGLGTTITALLRSEGKFALAHIGDSRAYLLRGGETTQITKDHTFVQRLLDEGRLTEDEAERHPQRSVLMRVLGDVDADPELDLSLRPAHAGDRWLLCSDGLSGLVSLDTIDATLLEFTDPGECADALVQLALKGGGPDNITCIVADVVDLEALPRGEEAPSTTPQIVGSAARNRNAPTSASGPAAKAAALTREDPDIPYEDEDFSEEEPPRRSPWPALVAVTLLIAVLGGVLWAGWSWSQRQYFVGTDGTSVVLYRGLSQDLGPLPMSEPVEVTDIALEDLPEVTRRQVESTISASDRDAAEAIIDRLEQVAQSNLPPPAVSPAPSDGGGASDAGGASDDGGTT
;
A
#
# COMPACT_ATOMS: atom_id res chain seq x y z
N MET A 1 -49.84 9.61 -13.10
CA MET A 1 -49.63 8.61 -12.04
C MET A 1 -48.77 9.26 -10.98
N SER A 2 -49.32 9.42 -9.79
CA SER A 2 -48.62 9.96 -8.63
C SER A 2 -47.80 8.83 -7.98
N ILE A 3 -46.70 8.46 -8.63
CA ILE A 3 -45.80 7.43 -8.11
C ILE A 3 -45.11 7.95 -6.83
N ALA A 4 -44.85 7.06 -5.88
CA ALA A 4 -44.00 7.30 -4.72
C ALA A 4 -43.11 6.07 -4.44
N LEU A 5 -42.13 6.24 -3.55
CA LEU A 5 -41.22 5.18 -3.12
C LEU A 5 -41.52 4.82 -1.66
N ARG A 6 -41.73 3.53 -1.38
CA ARG A 6 -41.68 2.96 -0.03
C ARG A 6 -40.36 2.21 0.09
N TYR A 7 -39.48 2.65 0.99
CA TYR A 7 -38.09 2.21 0.98
C TYR A 7 -37.55 1.89 2.38
N ALA A 8 -36.51 1.07 2.41
CA ALA A 8 -35.69 0.83 3.57
C ALA A 8 -34.22 0.71 3.17
N ALA A 9 -33.35 1.40 3.91
CA ALA A 9 -31.90 1.31 3.79
C ALA A 9 -31.33 0.56 4.99
N ARG A 10 -30.35 -0.31 4.74
CA ARG A 10 -29.57 -1.00 5.77
C ARG A 10 -28.09 -0.96 5.40
N SER A 11 -27.26 -0.88 6.42
CA SER A 11 -25.81 -0.97 6.28
C SER A 11 -25.21 -1.65 7.51
N ASP A 12 -24.26 -2.55 7.30
CA ASP A 12 -23.54 -3.28 8.32
C ASP A 12 -22.04 -3.27 8.00
N VAL A 13 -21.20 -3.20 9.04
CA VAL A 13 -19.73 -3.23 8.89
C VAL A 13 -19.26 -4.60 8.36
N GLY A 14 -20.05 -5.65 8.53
CA GLY A 14 -19.63 -7.03 8.33
C GLY A 14 -18.96 -7.60 9.58
N LEU A 15 -18.38 -8.79 9.45
CA LEU A 15 -17.74 -9.53 10.53
C LEU A 15 -16.22 -9.36 10.54
N VAL A 16 -15.61 -8.93 9.43
CA VAL A 16 -14.16 -8.87 9.25
C VAL A 16 -13.60 -7.45 9.26
N ARG A 17 -14.29 -6.48 8.64
CA ARG A 17 -13.83 -5.09 8.59
C ARG A 17 -13.94 -4.42 9.97
N SER A 18 -13.07 -3.46 10.22
CA SER A 18 -13.04 -2.65 11.46
C SER A 18 -13.91 -1.40 11.39
N ASN A 19 -14.16 -0.90 10.18
CA ASN A 19 -14.94 0.30 9.91
C ASN A 19 -15.87 0.04 8.73
N ASN A 20 -16.96 0.82 8.70
CA ASN A 20 -17.82 0.91 7.52
C ASN A 20 -17.26 2.01 6.61
N GLN A 21 -17.05 1.70 5.33
CA GLN A 21 -16.68 2.65 4.28
C GLN A 21 -17.80 2.82 3.25
N ASP A 22 -18.86 2.01 3.32
CA ASP A 22 -20.07 2.23 2.54
C ASP A 22 -20.84 3.43 3.08
N SER A 23 -21.64 4.04 2.21
CA SER A 23 -22.68 4.99 2.56
C SER A 23 -23.93 4.77 1.70
N GLY A 24 -25.11 4.99 2.29
CA GLY A 24 -26.38 4.86 1.59
C GLY A 24 -27.34 6.00 1.92
N TYR A 25 -28.19 6.34 0.95
CA TYR A 25 -29.26 7.34 1.08
C TYR A 25 -30.53 6.83 0.41
N ALA A 26 -31.64 6.83 1.13
CA ALA A 26 -32.96 6.52 0.57
C ALA A 26 -33.95 7.61 0.97
N GLY A 27 -34.53 8.28 -0.03
CA GLY A 27 -35.48 9.37 0.12
C GLY A 27 -36.68 9.23 -0.83
N SER A 28 -37.54 10.25 -0.87
CA SER A 28 -38.79 10.19 -1.66
C SER A 28 -38.57 10.29 -3.17
N HIS A 29 -37.42 10.84 -3.58
CA HIS A 29 -37.02 11.00 -4.97
C HIS A 29 -35.70 10.31 -5.28
N LEU A 30 -34.82 10.11 -4.30
CA LEU A 30 -33.47 9.64 -4.55
C LEU A 30 -33.12 8.39 -3.74
N LEU A 31 -32.53 7.40 -4.41
CA LEU A 31 -31.86 6.25 -3.80
C LEU A 31 -30.40 6.23 -4.25
N VAL A 32 -29.45 6.05 -3.34
CA VAL A 32 -28.02 5.97 -3.65
C VAL A 32 -27.31 4.98 -2.75
N VAL A 33 -26.48 4.13 -3.33
CA VAL A 33 -25.45 3.36 -2.61
C VAL A 33 -24.07 3.79 -3.14
N ALA A 34 -23.14 3.97 -2.23
CA ALA A 34 -21.76 4.34 -2.49
C ALA A 34 -20.82 3.46 -1.65
N ASP A 35 -20.03 2.63 -2.31
CA ASP A 35 -19.01 1.79 -1.66
C ASP A 35 -17.66 2.50 -1.72
N GLY A 36 -17.17 2.87 -0.54
CA GLY A 36 -15.97 3.68 -0.38
C GLY A 36 -14.72 2.82 -0.32
N MET A 37 -13.76 3.12 -1.19
CA MET A 37 -12.45 2.48 -1.22
C MET A 37 -11.32 3.46 -0.94
N GLY A 38 -10.25 2.96 -0.33
CA GLY A 38 -9.07 3.74 0.00
C GLY A 38 -8.38 3.17 1.23
N GLY A 39 -7.10 3.50 1.41
CA GLY A 39 -6.32 3.13 2.60
C GLY A 39 -6.86 3.80 3.88
N HIS A 40 -5.96 4.16 4.81
CA HIS A 40 -6.28 4.81 6.09
C HIS A 40 -7.43 5.83 6.00
N ALA A 41 -8.66 5.43 6.39
CA ALA A 41 -9.88 6.24 6.42
C ALA A 41 -10.19 7.05 5.13
N GLY A 42 -9.79 6.55 3.95
CA GLY A 42 -10.07 7.24 2.68
C GLY A 42 -11.49 6.95 2.15
N GLY A 43 -11.91 5.68 2.22
CA GLY A 43 -13.17 5.23 1.63
C GLY A 43 -14.42 5.81 2.28
N ASP A 44 -14.47 5.89 3.62
CA ASP A 44 -15.59 6.46 4.36
C ASP A 44 -15.78 7.95 4.05
N VAL A 45 -14.68 8.69 3.83
CA VAL A 45 -14.74 10.08 3.37
C VAL A 45 -15.27 10.16 1.94
N ALA A 46 -14.80 9.29 1.03
CA ALA A 46 -15.23 9.24 -0.37
C ALA A 46 -16.74 9.07 -0.50
N SER A 47 -17.26 7.99 0.09
CA SER A 47 -18.66 7.62 -0.01
C SER A 47 -19.56 8.64 0.68
N SER A 48 -19.14 9.18 1.84
CA SER A 48 -19.89 10.22 2.56
C SER A 48 -19.99 11.52 1.78
N VAL A 49 -18.92 11.92 1.08
CA VAL A 49 -18.91 13.11 0.23
C VAL A 49 -19.88 12.94 -0.93
N ALA A 50 -19.84 11.78 -1.59
CA ALA A 50 -20.73 11.51 -2.71
C ALA A 50 -22.20 11.53 -2.25
N ILE A 51 -22.55 10.81 -1.18
CA ILE A 51 -23.91 10.83 -0.61
C ILE A 51 -24.33 12.24 -0.21
N GLY A 52 -23.48 13.01 0.47
CA GLY A 52 -23.81 14.37 0.88
C GLY A 52 -24.05 15.34 -0.29
N ARG A 53 -23.41 15.11 -1.44
CA ARG A 53 -23.68 15.87 -2.67
C ARG A 53 -24.99 15.43 -3.31
N LEU A 54 -25.16 14.13 -3.55
CA LEU A 54 -26.35 13.60 -4.22
C LEU A 54 -27.63 13.82 -3.40
N ALA A 55 -27.58 13.78 -2.07
CA ALA A 55 -28.75 14.01 -1.21
C ALA A 55 -29.50 15.33 -1.46
N GLN A 56 -28.85 16.32 -2.08
CA GLN A 56 -29.47 17.58 -2.49
C GLN A 56 -30.49 17.40 -3.64
N LEU A 57 -30.44 16.27 -4.34
CA LEU A 57 -31.38 15.89 -5.40
C LEU A 57 -32.66 15.25 -4.88
N ASP A 58 -32.81 15.02 -3.57
CA ASP A 58 -34.03 14.43 -3.00
C ASP A 58 -35.17 15.46 -2.91
N SER A 59 -35.52 16.01 -4.06
CA SER A 59 -36.58 16.99 -4.26
C SER A 59 -37.18 16.85 -5.66
N GLU A 60 -38.27 17.54 -5.92
CA GLU A 60 -38.89 17.52 -7.25
C GLU A 60 -37.93 18.11 -8.30
N THR A 61 -37.49 17.27 -9.22
CA THR A 61 -36.70 17.64 -10.40
C THR A 61 -37.58 17.44 -11.64
N PRO A 62 -37.61 18.34 -12.64
CA PRO A 62 -38.36 18.10 -13.88
C PRO A 62 -37.86 16.89 -14.66
N ALA A 63 -38.76 16.12 -15.27
CA ALA A 63 -38.36 14.88 -15.96
C ALA A 63 -37.58 15.09 -17.26
N SER A 64 -37.58 16.30 -17.82
CA SER A 64 -36.75 16.65 -18.99
C SER A 64 -35.26 16.68 -18.66
N ASP A 65 -34.92 17.05 -17.41
CA ASP A 65 -33.56 17.39 -17.02
C ASP A 65 -32.96 16.35 -16.07
N ILE A 66 -33.77 15.40 -15.58
CA ILE A 66 -33.43 14.43 -14.54
C ILE A 66 -32.09 13.70 -14.77
N VAL A 67 -31.79 13.29 -16.02
CA VAL A 67 -30.53 12.60 -16.35
C VAL A 67 -29.35 13.57 -16.25
N ALA A 68 -29.46 14.74 -16.87
CA ALA A 68 -28.41 15.76 -16.87
C ALA A 68 -28.14 16.29 -15.44
N THR A 69 -29.18 16.51 -14.66
CA THR A 69 -29.06 16.93 -13.25
C THR A 69 -28.35 15.86 -12.41
N LEU A 70 -28.69 14.58 -12.60
CA LEU A 70 -28.04 13.48 -11.90
C LEU A 70 -26.56 13.37 -12.30
N GLU A 71 -26.26 13.37 -13.60
CA GLU A 71 -24.90 13.34 -14.15
C GLU A 71 -24.05 14.50 -13.61
N GLU A 72 -24.53 15.74 -13.72
CA GLU A 72 -23.81 16.93 -13.26
C GLU A 72 -23.49 16.84 -11.76
N THR A 73 -24.44 16.37 -10.95
CA THR A 73 -24.24 16.24 -9.50
C THR A 73 -23.23 15.15 -9.15
N VAL A 74 -23.21 14.03 -9.89
CA VAL A 74 -22.20 12.98 -9.73
C VAL A 74 -20.82 13.51 -10.11
N LEU A 75 -20.69 14.26 -11.20
CA LEU A 75 -19.43 14.89 -11.61
C LEU A 75 -18.95 15.94 -10.60
N GLN A 76 -19.86 16.74 -10.03
CA GLN A 76 -19.54 17.66 -8.93
C GLN A 76 -19.07 16.93 -7.67
N ALA A 77 -19.64 15.75 -7.37
CA ALA A 77 -19.15 14.89 -6.29
C ALA A 77 -17.74 14.38 -6.56
N ASN A 78 -17.44 13.95 -7.80
CA ASN A 78 -16.10 13.56 -8.21
C ASN A 78 -15.08 14.69 -8.01
N GLN A 79 -15.42 15.90 -8.45
CA GLN A 79 -14.56 17.08 -8.30
C GLN A 79 -14.28 17.41 -6.82
N GLU A 80 -15.29 17.29 -5.95
CA GLU A 80 -15.12 17.51 -4.52
C GLU A 80 -14.22 16.44 -3.88
N ILE A 81 -14.37 15.17 -4.27
CA ILE A 81 -13.50 14.08 -3.83
C ILE A 81 -12.05 14.35 -4.24
N LEU A 82 -11.83 14.65 -5.53
CA LEU A 82 -10.51 14.98 -6.08
C LEU A 82 -9.87 16.16 -5.38
N ARG A 83 -10.65 17.20 -5.07
CA ARG A 83 -10.18 18.37 -4.33
C ARG A 83 -9.67 17.96 -2.93
N ARG A 84 -10.44 17.15 -2.20
CA ARG A 84 -10.01 16.65 -0.87
C ARG A 84 -8.76 15.79 -0.95
N ALA A 85 -8.67 14.87 -1.91
CA ALA A 85 -7.48 14.05 -2.12
C ALA A 85 -6.21 14.88 -2.43
N ARG A 86 -6.36 16.07 -3.03
CA ARG A 86 -5.26 17.02 -3.28
C ARG A 86 -4.88 17.80 -2.03
N ASP A 87 -5.89 18.32 -1.31
CA ASP A 87 -5.69 19.19 -0.14
C ASP A 87 -5.20 18.40 1.09
N GLU A 88 -5.55 17.12 1.19
CA GLU A 88 -5.27 16.24 2.33
C GLU A 88 -4.43 15.02 1.90
N PRO A 89 -3.10 15.04 2.07
CA PRO A 89 -2.22 13.96 1.60
C PRO A 89 -2.55 12.56 2.13
N GLN A 90 -3.16 12.46 3.31
CA GLN A 90 -3.62 11.21 3.91
C GLN A 90 -4.79 10.56 3.16
N LEU A 91 -5.54 11.35 2.37
CA LEU A 91 -6.67 10.89 1.58
C LEU A 91 -6.29 10.54 0.13
N ARG A 92 -5.00 10.48 -0.21
CA ARG A 92 -4.58 10.12 -1.56
C ARG A 92 -5.05 8.72 -1.95
N GLY A 93 -5.62 8.62 -3.15
CA GLY A 93 -6.16 7.36 -3.67
C GLY A 93 -7.50 6.96 -3.06
N LEU A 94 -8.20 7.90 -2.39
CA LEU A 94 -9.59 7.69 -1.98
C LEU A 94 -10.48 7.61 -3.22
N GLY A 95 -11.48 6.73 -3.19
CA GLY A 95 -12.46 6.62 -4.26
C GLY A 95 -13.74 5.99 -3.77
N THR A 96 -14.78 6.04 -4.58
CA THR A 96 -16.06 5.41 -4.25
C THR A 96 -16.78 4.95 -5.51
N THR A 97 -17.51 3.85 -5.41
CA THR A 97 -18.55 3.53 -6.39
C THR A 97 -19.74 4.48 -6.21
N ILE A 98 -20.59 4.57 -7.22
CA ILE A 98 -21.94 5.14 -7.11
C ILE A 98 -22.91 4.30 -7.91
N THR A 99 -24.02 3.93 -7.29
CA THR A 99 -25.24 3.51 -7.97
C THR A 99 -26.38 4.34 -7.45
N ALA A 100 -26.97 5.17 -8.31
CA ALA A 100 -27.99 6.13 -7.95
C ALA A 100 -29.24 5.98 -8.83
N LEU A 101 -30.41 6.09 -8.22
CA LEU A 101 -31.71 6.11 -8.88
C LEU A 101 -32.46 7.37 -8.45
N LEU A 102 -32.65 8.31 -9.38
CA LEU A 102 -33.41 9.54 -9.17
C LEU A 102 -34.77 9.43 -9.85
N ARG A 103 -35.84 9.77 -9.14
CA ARG A 103 -37.23 9.69 -9.58
C ARG A 103 -37.76 11.06 -9.98
N SER A 104 -38.37 11.12 -11.16
CA SER A 104 -39.15 12.28 -11.59
C SER A 104 -40.31 11.86 -12.49
N GLU A 105 -41.51 12.38 -12.23
CA GLU A 105 -42.71 12.26 -13.09
C GLU A 105 -42.92 10.86 -13.73
N GLY A 106 -42.87 9.80 -12.92
CA GLY A 106 -43.08 8.43 -13.40
C GLY A 106 -41.92 7.85 -14.21
N LYS A 107 -40.72 8.44 -14.09
CA LYS A 107 -39.46 7.93 -14.65
C LYS A 107 -38.39 7.85 -13.56
N PHE A 108 -37.38 7.05 -13.85
CA PHE A 108 -36.14 6.99 -13.10
C PHE A 108 -34.96 7.31 -14.01
N ALA A 109 -34.06 8.18 -13.56
CA ALA A 109 -32.70 8.27 -14.07
C ALA A 109 -31.82 7.38 -13.21
N LEU A 110 -31.05 6.51 -13.84
CA LEU A 110 -30.03 5.69 -13.22
C LEU A 110 -28.66 6.27 -13.60
N ALA A 111 -27.78 6.44 -12.62
CA ALA A 111 -26.37 6.69 -12.83
C ALA A 111 -25.54 5.64 -12.09
N HIS A 112 -24.56 5.07 -12.78
CA HIS A 112 -23.76 3.98 -12.24
C HIS A 112 -22.28 4.11 -12.61
N ILE A 113 -21.42 3.85 -11.62
CA ILE A 113 -19.99 3.64 -11.76
C ILE A 113 -19.46 2.75 -10.63
N GLY A 114 -18.76 1.68 -10.97
CA GLY A 114 -18.16 0.75 -10.00
C GLY A 114 -18.79 -0.63 -10.10
N ASP A 115 -18.83 -1.38 -9.01
CA ASP A 115 -19.36 -2.74 -8.93
C ASP A 115 -20.48 -2.92 -7.91
N SER A 116 -20.93 -1.83 -7.28
CA SER A 116 -22.25 -1.79 -6.64
C SER A 116 -23.34 -2.01 -7.68
N ARG A 117 -24.46 -2.63 -7.31
CA ARG A 117 -25.44 -3.11 -8.28
C ARG A 117 -26.83 -2.54 -8.03
N ALA A 118 -27.58 -2.35 -9.11
CA ALA A 118 -29.03 -2.17 -9.07
C ALA A 118 -29.73 -3.36 -9.72
N TYR A 119 -30.73 -3.91 -9.03
CA TYR A 119 -31.63 -4.94 -9.52
C TYR A 119 -33.06 -4.40 -9.56
N LEU A 120 -33.84 -4.90 -10.52
CA LEU A 120 -35.27 -4.62 -10.66
C LEU A 120 -36.02 -5.94 -10.63
N LEU A 121 -36.91 -6.10 -9.65
CA LEU A 121 -37.94 -7.13 -9.64
C LEU A 121 -39.19 -6.58 -10.33
N ARG A 122 -39.56 -7.20 -11.46
CA ARG A 122 -40.77 -6.88 -12.20
C ARG A 122 -41.40 -8.15 -12.76
N GLY A 123 -42.70 -8.32 -12.53
CA GLY A 123 -43.42 -9.48 -13.05
C GLY A 123 -42.98 -10.82 -12.45
N GLY A 124 -42.38 -10.80 -11.26
CA GLY A 124 -41.90 -12.00 -10.56
C GLY A 124 -40.49 -12.45 -10.94
N GLU A 125 -39.75 -11.66 -11.73
CA GLU A 125 -38.37 -11.94 -12.12
C GLU A 125 -37.47 -10.76 -11.73
N THR A 126 -36.36 -11.06 -11.05
CA THR A 126 -35.32 -10.09 -10.72
C THR A 126 -34.25 -10.05 -11.81
N THR A 127 -33.98 -8.86 -12.35
CA THR A 127 -32.93 -8.65 -13.35
C THR A 127 -31.90 -7.64 -12.84
N GLN A 128 -30.61 -7.91 -13.03
CA GLN A 128 -29.57 -6.91 -12.83
C GLN A 128 -29.64 -5.85 -13.92
N ILE A 129 -29.68 -4.58 -13.52
CA ILE A 129 -29.84 -3.44 -14.41
C ILE A 129 -28.51 -2.74 -14.69
N THR A 130 -27.61 -2.69 -13.70
CA THR A 130 -26.27 -2.13 -13.84
C THR A 130 -25.29 -3.18 -14.36
N LYS A 131 -24.16 -2.72 -14.87
CA LYS A 131 -23.08 -3.59 -15.32
C LYS A 131 -21.80 -3.22 -14.60
N ASP A 132 -21.20 -4.20 -13.93
CA ASP A 132 -20.05 -3.96 -13.07
C ASP A 132 -18.85 -3.43 -13.86
N HIS A 133 -18.20 -2.40 -13.36
CA HIS A 133 -16.95 -1.88 -13.90
C HIS A 133 -15.74 -2.59 -13.29
N THR A 134 -15.73 -3.93 -13.36
CA THR A 134 -14.63 -4.78 -12.86
C THR A 134 -13.78 -5.35 -13.98
N PHE A 135 -12.56 -5.78 -13.65
CA PHE A 135 -11.67 -6.44 -14.60
C PHE A 135 -12.29 -7.72 -15.17
N VAL A 136 -12.99 -8.51 -14.34
CA VAL A 136 -13.63 -9.74 -14.79
C VAL A 136 -14.81 -9.47 -15.70
N GLN A 137 -15.60 -8.42 -15.45
CA GLN A 137 -16.70 -8.05 -16.35
C GLN A 137 -16.18 -7.69 -17.75
N ARG A 138 -15.04 -6.99 -17.84
CA ARG A 138 -14.39 -6.72 -19.13
C ARG A 138 -14.01 -8.00 -19.88
N LEU A 139 -13.47 -8.99 -19.16
CA LEU A 139 -13.10 -10.26 -19.77
C LEU A 139 -14.32 -11.09 -20.21
N LEU A 140 -15.44 -11.01 -19.47
CA LEU A 140 -16.72 -11.59 -19.88
C LEU A 140 -17.21 -10.95 -21.18
N ASP A 141 -17.17 -9.62 -21.26
CA ASP A 141 -17.61 -8.86 -22.44
C ASP A 141 -16.77 -9.19 -23.69
N GLU A 142 -15.48 -9.43 -23.50
CA GLU A 142 -14.55 -9.84 -24.56
C GLU A 142 -14.69 -11.33 -24.92
N GLY A 143 -15.55 -12.10 -24.24
CA GLY A 143 -15.72 -13.55 -24.44
C GLY A 143 -14.50 -14.37 -24.01
N ARG A 144 -13.66 -13.82 -23.12
CA ARG A 144 -12.42 -14.43 -22.63
C ARG A 144 -12.59 -15.22 -21.34
N LEU A 145 -13.70 -14.99 -20.64
CA LEU A 145 -14.15 -15.75 -19.48
C LEU A 145 -15.62 -16.15 -19.67
N THR A 146 -16.00 -17.24 -19.03
CA THR A 146 -17.39 -17.59 -18.74
C THR A 146 -17.84 -16.98 -17.41
N GLU A 147 -19.14 -16.83 -17.18
CA GLU A 147 -19.71 -16.32 -15.91
C GLU A 147 -19.19 -17.12 -14.70
N ASP A 148 -19.20 -18.45 -14.82
CA ASP A 148 -18.65 -19.39 -13.85
C ASP A 148 -17.18 -19.14 -13.49
N GLU A 149 -16.35 -18.80 -14.49
CA GLU A 149 -14.93 -18.52 -14.27
C GLU A 149 -14.72 -17.14 -13.64
N ALA A 150 -15.54 -16.15 -13.99
CA ALA A 150 -15.47 -14.81 -13.43
C ALA A 150 -15.74 -14.79 -11.91
N GLU A 151 -16.73 -15.55 -11.44
CA GLU A 151 -17.05 -15.66 -10.01
C GLU A 151 -15.89 -16.22 -9.17
N ARG A 152 -15.08 -17.11 -9.74
CA ARG A 152 -13.98 -17.78 -9.06
C ARG A 152 -12.62 -17.11 -9.34
N HIS A 153 -12.62 -16.03 -10.12
CA HIS A 153 -11.39 -15.38 -10.54
C HIS A 153 -10.70 -14.67 -9.36
N PRO A 154 -9.36 -14.75 -9.23
CA PRO A 154 -8.62 -14.09 -8.16
C PRO A 154 -8.76 -12.56 -8.15
N GLN A 155 -8.98 -11.96 -9.33
CA GLN A 155 -9.13 -10.51 -9.52
C GLN A 155 -10.59 -10.07 -9.74
N ARG A 156 -11.57 -10.81 -9.21
CA ARG A 156 -13.00 -10.49 -9.40
C ARG A 156 -13.42 -9.13 -8.84
N SER A 157 -12.79 -8.71 -7.74
CA SER A 157 -13.05 -7.41 -7.09
C SER A 157 -12.12 -6.28 -7.57
N VAL A 158 -11.35 -6.49 -8.66
CA VAL A 158 -10.50 -5.41 -9.20
C VAL A 158 -11.36 -4.46 -10.00
N LEU A 159 -11.62 -3.29 -9.41
CA LEU A 159 -12.35 -2.19 -10.02
C LEU A 159 -11.53 -1.51 -11.14
N MET A 160 -12.23 -1.13 -12.20
CA MET A 160 -11.68 -0.46 -13.39
C MET A 160 -12.14 1.00 -13.52
N ARG A 161 -13.29 1.36 -12.92
CA ARG A 161 -13.85 2.72 -12.93
C ARG A 161 -14.46 3.01 -11.56
N VAL A 162 -14.08 4.13 -10.94
CA VAL A 162 -14.64 4.66 -9.69
C VAL A 162 -14.59 6.19 -9.70
N LEU A 163 -15.35 6.82 -8.82
CA LEU A 163 -15.18 8.25 -8.54
C LEU A 163 -13.96 8.46 -7.65
N GLY A 164 -13.30 9.61 -7.81
CA GLY A 164 -12.14 10.02 -7.01
C GLY A 164 -10.80 9.50 -7.47
N ASP A 165 -10.78 8.66 -8.51
CA ASP A 165 -9.56 8.34 -9.24
C ASP A 165 -8.99 9.58 -9.96
N VAL A 166 -7.81 9.47 -10.57
CA VAL A 166 -7.10 10.58 -11.23
C VAL A 166 -7.88 11.31 -12.33
N ASP A 167 -8.96 10.71 -12.83
CA ASP A 167 -9.80 11.27 -13.87
C ASP A 167 -10.81 12.29 -13.31
N ALA A 168 -10.77 13.51 -13.86
CA ALA A 168 -11.70 14.57 -13.49
C ALA A 168 -13.08 14.40 -14.13
N ASP A 169 -13.18 13.64 -15.21
CA ASP A 169 -14.40 13.44 -16.01
C ASP A 169 -14.64 11.94 -16.25
N PRO A 170 -14.96 11.18 -15.19
CA PRO A 170 -15.18 9.74 -15.32
C PRO A 170 -16.40 9.47 -16.19
N GLU A 171 -16.27 8.55 -17.13
CA GLU A 171 -17.41 8.05 -17.90
C GLU A 171 -18.43 7.44 -16.91
N LEU A 172 -19.71 7.79 -17.04
CA LEU A 172 -20.80 7.27 -16.22
C LEU A 172 -21.76 6.45 -17.09
N ASP A 173 -22.26 5.35 -16.54
CA ASP A 173 -23.32 4.59 -17.18
C ASP A 173 -24.67 5.22 -16.80
N LEU A 174 -25.30 5.91 -17.76
CA LEU A 174 -26.55 6.64 -17.57
C LEU A 174 -27.70 5.96 -18.32
N SER A 175 -28.86 5.84 -17.67
CA SER A 175 -30.07 5.38 -18.36
C SER A 175 -31.34 6.02 -17.82
N LEU A 176 -32.32 6.23 -18.71
CA LEU A 176 -33.67 6.67 -18.36
C LEU A 176 -34.64 5.50 -18.47
N ARG A 177 -35.44 5.29 -17.42
CA ARG A 177 -36.36 4.14 -17.32
C ARG A 177 -37.75 4.57 -16.89
N PRO A 178 -38.82 3.92 -17.38
CA PRO A 178 -40.17 4.16 -16.87
C PRO A 178 -40.35 3.53 -15.48
N ALA A 179 -40.98 4.28 -14.59
CA ALA A 179 -41.39 3.80 -13.27
C ALA A 179 -42.79 3.18 -13.37
N HIS A 180 -42.93 1.91 -13.01
CA HIS A 180 -44.22 1.23 -12.98
C HIS A 180 -44.58 0.88 -11.55
N ALA A 181 -45.84 1.10 -11.17
CA ALA A 181 -46.34 0.67 -9.89
C ALA A 181 -46.20 -0.86 -9.75
N GLY A 182 -45.74 -1.31 -8.58
CA GLY A 182 -45.43 -2.71 -8.31
C GLY A 182 -43.99 -3.12 -8.64
N ASP A 183 -43.19 -2.24 -9.25
CA ASP A 183 -41.74 -2.46 -9.35
C ASP A 183 -41.10 -2.45 -7.97
N ARG A 184 -40.11 -3.34 -7.78
CA ARG A 184 -39.22 -3.29 -6.61
C ARG A 184 -37.78 -3.15 -7.07
N TRP A 185 -37.09 -2.16 -6.53
CA TRP A 185 -35.67 -1.92 -6.75
C TRP A 185 -34.85 -2.39 -5.57
N LEU A 186 -33.70 -3.00 -5.86
CA LEU A 186 -32.64 -3.27 -4.89
C LEU A 186 -31.37 -2.58 -5.37
N LEU A 187 -30.80 -1.68 -4.57
CA LEU A 187 -29.44 -1.18 -4.74
C LEU A 187 -28.56 -1.81 -3.67
N CYS A 188 -27.36 -2.26 -3.99
CA CYS A 188 -26.43 -2.82 -3.00
C CYS A 188 -24.95 -2.63 -3.31
N SER A 189 -24.11 -2.63 -2.28
CA SER A 189 -22.65 -2.77 -2.41
C SER A 189 -22.27 -4.22 -2.76
N ASP A 190 -21.01 -4.43 -3.10
CA ASP A 190 -20.50 -5.76 -3.46
C ASP A 190 -20.48 -6.72 -2.25
N GLY A 191 -20.47 -6.20 -1.03
CA GLY A 191 -20.57 -7.03 0.19
C GLY A 191 -21.85 -7.84 0.29
N LEU A 192 -22.93 -7.43 -0.41
CA LEU A 192 -24.12 -8.26 -0.58
C LEU A 192 -23.97 -9.21 -1.79
N SER A 193 -23.79 -8.67 -3.00
CA SER A 193 -23.82 -9.45 -4.24
C SER A 193 -22.62 -10.39 -4.43
N GLY A 194 -21.52 -10.13 -3.74
CA GLY A 194 -20.33 -10.98 -3.72
C GLY A 194 -20.48 -12.22 -2.84
N LEU A 195 -21.50 -12.28 -1.96
CA LEU A 195 -21.78 -13.42 -1.10
C LEU A 195 -23.15 -14.06 -1.35
N VAL A 196 -24.14 -13.28 -1.74
CA VAL A 196 -25.52 -13.74 -1.94
C VAL A 196 -25.79 -13.81 -3.43
N SER A 197 -26.03 -15.03 -3.92
CA SER A 197 -26.33 -15.29 -5.34
C SER A 197 -27.61 -14.58 -5.80
N LEU A 198 -27.72 -14.31 -7.11
CA LEU A 198 -28.90 -13.69 -7.71
C LEU A 198 -30.19 -14.50 -7.42
N ASP A 199 -30.13 -15.83 -7.48
CA ASP A 199 -31.29 -16.69 -7.17
C ASP A 199 -31.77 -16.51 -5.72
N THR A 200 -30.83 -16.34 -4.78
CA THR A 200 -31.16 -16.09 -3.37
C THR A 200 -31.71 -14.68 -3.17
N ILE A 201 -31.15 -13.69 -3.89
CA ILE A 201 -31.67 -12.32 -3.91
C ILE A 201 -33.11 -12.31 -4.44
N ASP A 202 -33.37 -12.96 -5.58
CA ASP A 202 -34.69 -13.06 -6.20
C ASP A 202 -35.73 -13.68 -5.26
N ALA A 203 -35.40 -14.83 -4.68
CA ALA A 203 -36.26 -15.49 -3.69
C ALA A 203 -36.56 -14.58 -2.48
N THR A 204 -35.57 -13.86 -1.98
CA THR A 204 -35.73 -12.95 -0.83
C THR A 204 -36.62 -11.76 -1.19
N LEU A 205 -36.42 -11.16 -2.37
CA LEU A 205 -37.22 -10.03 -2.85
C LEU A 205 -38.69 -10.42 -3.08
N LEU A 206 -38.95 -11.68 -3.43
CA LEU A 206 -40.30 -12.24 -3.60
C LEU A 206 -40.97 -12.64 -2.28
N GLU A 207 -40.20 -13.16 -1.32
CA GLU A 207 -40.72 -13.67 -0.04
C GLU A 207 -41.22 -12.54 0.89
N PHE A 208 -40.42 -11.50 1.07
CA PHE A 208 -40.72 -10.43 2.03
C PHE A 208 -41.51 -9.31 1.39
N THR A 209 -42.72 -9.02 1.85
CA THR A 209 -43.51 -7.91 1.30
C THR A 209 -43.03 -6.54 1.81
N ASP A 210 -42.60 -6.44 3.07
CA ASP A 210 -42.08 -5.19 3.63
C ASP A 210 -40.62 -4.93 3.18
N PRO A 211 -40.30 -3.74 2.62
CA PRO A 211 -38.93 -3.40 2.25
C PRO A 211 -37.92 -3.45 3.39
N GLY A 212 -38.35 -3.12 4.62
CA GLY A 212 -37.52 -3.16 5.82
C GLY A 212 -37.12 -4.57 6.19
N GLU A 213 -38.10 -5.46 6.33
CA GLU A 213 -37.87 -6.89 6.59
C GLU A 213 -37.03 -7.53 5.48
N CYS A 214 -37.29 -7.18 4.22
CA CYS A 214 -36.51 -7.66 3.08
C CYS A 214 -35.04 -7.21 3.16
N ALA A 215 -34.78 -5.93 3.43
CA ALA A 215 -33.43 -5.40 3.56
C ALA A 215 -32.69 -6.03 4.76
N ASP A 216 -33.38 -6.21 5.89
CA ASP A 216 -32.84 -6.90 7.06
C ASP A 216 -32.47 -8.36 6.73
N ALA A 217 -33.34 -9.08 6.00
CA ALA A 217 -33.08 -10.46 5.58
C ALA A 217 -31.85 -10.55 4.65
N LEU A 218 -31.71 -9.65 3.67
CA LEU A 218 -30.56 -9.60 2.76
C LEU A 218 -29.25 -9.39 3.51
N VAL A 219 -29.21 -8.44 4.45
CA VAL A 219 -28.02 -8.22 5.30
C VAL A 219 -27.71 -9.47 6.13
N GLN A 220 -28.72 -10.11 6.73
CA GLN A 220 -28.50 -11.35 7.49
C GLN A 220 -27.99 -12.50 6.63
N LEU A 221 -28.40 -12.61 5.37
CA LEU A 221 -27.88 -13.61 4.44
C LEU A 221 -26.39 -13.38 4.14
N ALA A 222 -25.98 -12.14 3.87
CA ALA A 222 -24.58 -11.79 3.67
C ALA A 222 -23.73 -12.07 4.92
N LEU A 223 -24.23 -11.72 6.12
CA LEU A 223 -23.55 -12.04 7.38
C LEU A 223 -23.43 -13.55 7.62
N LYS A 224 -24.45 -14.34 7.29
CA LYS A 224 -24.39 -15.82 7.33
C LYS A 224 -23.37 -16.39 6.35
N GLY A 225 -23.17 -15.73 5.21
CA GLY A 225 -22.11 -16.04 4.24
C GLY A 225 -20.70 -15.70 4.72
N GLY A 226 -20.55 -15.11 5.91
CA GLY A 226 -19.28 -14.80 6.56
C GLY A 226 -18.99 -13.30 6.68
N GLY A 227 -19.70 -12.43 5.94
CA GLY A 227 -19.56 -10.97 6.00
C GLY A 227 -18.11 -10.45 5.97
N PRO A 228 -17.31 -10.77 4.94
CA PRO A 228 -15.92 -10.32 4.84
C PRO A 228 -15.79 -8.82 4.54
N ASP A 229 -16.87 -8.19 4.07
CA ASP A 229 -16.91 -6.78 3.70
C ASP A 229 -18.06 -6.01 4.36
N ASN A 230 -18.05 -4.69 4.17
CA ASN A 230 -19.19 -3.83 4.46
C ASN A 230 -20.37 -4.21 3.57
N ILE A 231 -21.57 -4.22 4.14
CA ILE A 231 -22.79 -4.67 3.46
C ILE A 231 -23.78 -3.54 3.52
N THR A 232 -24.13 -2.96 2.38
CA THR A 232 -25.13 -1.90 2.29
C THR A 232 -26.15 -2.25 1.22
N CYS A 233 -27.43 -2.11 1.55
CA CYS A 233 -28.50 -2.29 0.58
C CYS A 233 -29.69 -1.37 0.84
N ILE A 234 -30.40 -1.04 -0.23
CA ILE A 234 -31.65 -0.29 -0.24
C ILE A 234 -32.68 -1.09 -1.02
N VAL A 235 -33.81 -1.40 -0.38
CA VAL A 235 -34.98 -1.98 -1.05
C VAL A 235 -36.03 -0.89 -1.18
N ALA A 236 -36.61 -0.72 -2.37
CA ALA A 236 -37.61 0.31 -2.62
C ALA A 236 -38.73 -0.17 -3.55
N ASP A 237 -39.96 -0.06 -3.07
CA ASP A 237 -41.19 -0.34 -3.81
C ASP A 237 -41.73 0.91 -4.47
N VAL A 238 -42.08 0.77 -5.75
CA VAL A 238 -42.75 1.80 -6.52
C VAL A 238 -44.25 1.66 -6.31
N VAL A 239 -44.85 2.60 -5.60
CA VAL A 239 -46.28 2.58 -5.28
C VAL A 239 -47.01 3.70 -6.03
N ASP A 240 -48.28 3.45 -6.38
CA ASP A 240 -49.17 4.48 -6.91
C ASP A 240 -50.00 5.07 -5.77
N LEU A 241 -49.80 6.36 -5.45
CA LEU A 241 -50.47 7.04 -4.35
C LEU A 241 -52.00 7.11 -4.55
N GLU A 242 -52.47 7.13 -5.79
CA GLU A 242 -53.90 7.15 -6.11
C GLU A 242 -54.56 5.77 -5.97
N ALA A 243 -53.76 4.70 -5.98
CA ALA A 243 -54.22 3.32 -5.91
C ALA A 243 -53.96 2.65 -4.55
N LEU A 244 -53.50 3.41 -3.54
CA LEU A 244 -53.27 2.87 -2.20
C LEU A 244 -54.56 2.32 -1.57
N PRO A 245 -54.54 1.11 -0.98
CA PRO A 245 -55.67 0.57 -0.25
C PRO A 245 -56.13 1.51 0.87
N ARG A 246 -57.44 1.58 1.12
CA ARG A 246 -57.98 2.38 2.23
C ARG A 246 -57.41 1.90 3.56
N GLY A 247 -56.72 2.80 4.27
CA GLY A 247 -56.15 2.54 5.60
C GLY A 247 -54.66 2.23 5.58
N GLU A 248 -54.02 2.10 4.41
CA GLU A 248 -52.56 2.13 4.32
C GLU A 248 -52.03 3.56 4.45
N GLU A 249 -50.98 3.71 5.23
CA GLU A 249 -50.26 4.98 5.35
C GLU A 249 -49.47 5.26 4.07
N ALA A 250 -49.42 6.54 3.70
CA ALA A 250 -48.56 7.00 2.61
C ALA A 250 -47.09 6.67 2.95
N PRO A 251 -46.25 6.39 1.94
CA PRO A 251 -44.84 6.15 2.17
C PRO A 251 -44.17 7.31 2.92
N SER A 252 -43.24 6.97 3.81
CA SER A 252 -42.45 7.97 4.53
C SER A 252 -41.68 8.87 3.56
N THR A 253 -41.72 10.18 3.81
CA THR A 253 -40.88 11.18 3.14
C THR A 253 -39.62 11.51 3.93
N THR A 254 -39.42 10.87 5.10
CA THR A 254 -38.22 11.09 5.91
C THR A 254 -37.07 10.25 5.36
N PRO A 255 -35.98 10.86 4.89
CA PRO A 255 -34.89 10.13 4.29
C PRO A 255 -34.15 9.26 5.32
N GLN A 256 -33.71 8.08 4.89
CA GLN A 256 -32.86 7.18 5.64
C GLN A 256 -31.42 7.30 5.13
N ILE A 257 -30.49 7.60 6.03
CA ILE A 257 -29.06 7.70 5.73
C ILE A 257 -28.35 6.63 6.55
N VAL A 258 -27.58 5.77 5.89
CA VAL A 258 -26.89 4.61 6.49
C VAL A 258 -25.40 4.61 6.16
N GLY A 259 -24.63 3.80 6.89
CA GLY A 259 -23.18 3.69 6.72
C GLY A 259 -22.43 4.93 7.22
N SER A 260 -21.33 5.27 6.56
CA SER A 260 -20.40 6.33 6.95
C SER A 260 -21.03 7.73 6.93
N ALA A 261 -21.98 7.95 6.02
CA ALA A 261 -22.74 9.19 5.91
C ALA A 261 -23.73 9.41 7.07
N ALA A 262 -24.10 8.37 7.82
CA ALA A 262 -25.07 8.47 8.90
C ALA A 262 -24.50 9.25 10.11
N ARG A 263 -25.37 10.01 10.79
CA ARG A 263 -25.00 10.69 12.06
C ARG A 263 -24.67 9.69 13.17
N ASN A 264 -25.24 8.49 13.10
CA ASN A 264 -25.04 7.40 14.06
C ASN A 264 -24.08 6.33 13.51
N ARG A 265 -23.03 6.72 12.77
CA ARG A 265 -22.07 5.79 12.15
C ARG A 265 -21.39 4.79 13.12
N ASN A 266 -21.38 5.09 14.41
CA ASN A 266 -20.79 4.25 15.48
C ASN A 266 -21.83 3.44 16.26
N ALA A 267 -23.12 3.51 15.92
CA ALA A 267 -24.12 2.71 16.62
C ALA A 267 -23.92 1.22 16.27
N PRO A 268 -23.88 0.31 17.27
CA PRO A 268 -23.73 -1.12 17.01
C PRO A 268 -24.88 -1.61 16.13
N THR A 269 -24.56 -2.32 15.04
CA THR A 269 -25.58 -2.85 14.14
C THR A 269 -26.46 -3.87 14.85
N SER A 270 -27.75 -3.89 14.49
CA SER A 270 -28.81 -4.74 15.07
C SER A 270 -28.67 -6.25 14.78
N ALA A 271 -27.52 -6.71 14.31
CA ALA A 271 -27.30 -8.09 13.93
C ALA A 271 -27.36 -9.02 15.17
N SER A 272 -28.48 -9.71 15.35
CA SER A 272 -28.78 -10.55 16.52
C SER A 272 -28.52 -12.05 16.29
N GLY A 273 -27.96 -12.42 15.14
CA GLY A 273 -27.75 -13.81 14.72
C GLY A 273 -26.54 -14.52 15.35
N PRO A 274 -26.47 -15.87 15.29
CA PRO A 274 -25.34 -16.64 15.80
C PRO A 274 -23.98 -16.25 15.20
N ALA A 275 -23.95 -15.89 13.91
CA ALA A 275 -22.73 -15.42 13.23
C ALA A 275 -22.24 -14.09 13.81
N ALA A 276 -23.13 -13.13 14.02
CA ALA A 276 -22.82 -11.86 14.66
C ALA A 276 -22.34 -12.06 16.12
N LYS A 277 -23.00 -12.95 16.88
CA LYS A 277 -22.57 -13.31 18.24
C LYS A 277 -21.20 -13.98 18.26
N ALA A 278 -20.91 -14.88 17.33
CA ALA A 278 -19.61 -15.53 17.23
C ALA A 278 -18.50 -14.52 16.87
N ALA A 279 -18.77 -13.63 15.92
CA ALA A 279 -17.84 -12.56 15.56
C ALA A 279 -17.59 -11.59 16.73
N ALA A 280 -18.62 -11.26 17.51
CA ALA A 280 -18.49 -10.42 18.71
C ALA A 280 -17.59 -11.05 19.79
N LEU A 281 -17.57 -12.38 19.92
CA LEU A 281 -16.66 -13.07 20.85
C LEU A 281 -15.19 -13.00 20.42
N THR A 282 -14.93 -12.80 19.13
CA THR A 282 -13.58 -12.64 18.56
C THR A 282 -13.18 -11.19 18.36
N ARG A 283 -14.11 -10.23 18.44
CA ARG A 283 -13.81 -8.80 18.38
C ARG A 283 -13.23 -8.38 19.74
N GLU A 284 -11.96 -7.97 19.75
CA GLU A 284 -11.45 -7.13 20.83
C GLU A 284 -12.15 -5.78 20.72
N ASP A 285 -13.13 -5.56 21.60
CA ASP A 285 -13.92 -4.33 21.67
C ASP A 285 -13.02 -3.18 22.18
N PRO A 286 -12.80 -2.09 21.40
CA PRO A 286 -12.33 -0.85 21.97
C PRO A 286 -13.55 -0.10 22.52
N ASP A 287 -13.56 0.06 23.84
CA ASP A 287 -14.43 0.95 24.62
C ASP A 287 -15.91 0.54 24.80
N ILE A 288 -16.18 -0.14 25.92
CA ILE A 288 -17.51 -0.15 26.55
C ILE A 288 -17.54 1.02 27.55
N PRO A 289 -18.47 2.00 27.42
CA PRO A 289 -18.66 3.04 28.42
C PRO A 289 -19.49 2.47 29.59
N TYR A 290 -18.90 2.45 30.79
CA TYR A 290 -19.58 2.02 32.02
C TYR A 290 -20.12 3.24 32.77
N GLU A 291 -21.38 3.14 33.22
CA GLU A 291 -22.11 4.14 34.01
C GLU A 291 -21.51 4.33 35.42
N ASP A 292 -21.69 5.55 35.94
CA ASP A 292 -21.17 6.08 37.20
C ASP A 292 -21.64 5.30 38.45
N GLU A 293 -20.72 4.64 39.14
CA GLU A 293 -20.75 4.52 40.61
C GLU A 293 -19.37 4.90 41.18
N ASP A 294 -19.34 6.13 41.70
CA ASP A 294 -18.56 6.66 42.82
C ASP A 294 -17.46 5.77 43.42
N PHE A 295 -16.26 5.78 42.82
CA PHE A 295 -15.00 5.55 43.54
C PHE A 295 -13.90 6.49 43.02
N SER A 296 -13.12 7.02 43.98
CA SER A 296 -12.07 8.03 43.88
C SER A 296 -11.13 7.93 42.68
N GLU A 297 -10.82 9.08 42.08
CA GLU A 297 -9.85 9.30 41.00
C GLU A 297 -8.52 8.57 41.23
N GLU A 298 -8.26 7.50 40.46
CA GLU A 298 -6.91 7.02 40.17
C GLU A 298 -6.62 7.22 38.66
N GLU A 299 -5.67 8.09 38.35
CA GLU A 299 -5.19 8.37 37.00
C GLU A 299 -4.71 7.07 36.28
N PRO A 300 -4.96 6.90 34.96
CA PRO A 300 -4.53 5.70 34.24
C PRO A 300 -3.00 5.61 34.15
N PRO A 301 -2.41 4.40 34.18
CA PRO A 301 -0.96 4.24 34.18
C PRO A 301 -0.37 4.69 32.85
N ARG A 302 0.46 5.73 32.91
CA ARG A 302 1.32 6.19 31.82
C ARG A 302 2.14 4.99 31.32
N ARG A 303 1.92 4.58 30.06
CA ARG A 303 2.74 3.57 29.38
C ARG A 303 4.20 4.02 29.41
N SER A 304 5.03 3.33 30.20
CA SER A 304 6.44 3.61 30.37
C SER A 304 7.18 3.52 29.02
N PRO A 305 8.08 4.46 28.68
CA PRO A 305 8.87 4.43 27.45
C PRO A 305 9.94 3.31 27.42
N TRP A 306 10.00 2.47 28.46
CA TRP A 306 10.98 1.41 28.59
C TRP A 306 11.09 0.42 27.41
N PRO A 307 10.00 -0.08 26.79
CA PRO A 307 10.15 -1.05 25.70
C PRO A 307 10.77 -0.41 24.45
N ALA A 308 10.49 0.88 24.19
CA ALA A 308 11.15 1.63 23.12
C ALA A 308 12.63 1.88 23.41
N LEU A 309 12.99 2.20 24.66
CA LEU A 309 14.38 2.37 25.08
C LEU A 309 15.18 1.05 24.97
N VAL A 310 14.59 -0.09 25.32
CA VAL A 310 15.23 -1.41 25.20
C VAL A 310 15.51 -1.75 23.74
N ALA A 311 14.56 -1.50 22.83
CA ALA A 311 14.75 -1.76 21.40
C ALA A 311 15.88 -0.91 20.79
N VAL A 312 15.94 0.38 21.13
CA VAL A 312 17.01 1.28 20.68
C VAL A 312 18.37 0.85 21.24
N THR A 313 18.42 0.43 22.51
CA THR A 313 19.67 -0.02 23.15
C THR A 313 20.22 -1.29 22.50
N LEU A 314 19.34 -2.25 22.16
CA LEU A 314 19.71 -3.46 21.42
C LEU A 314 20.28 -3.14 20.03
N LEU A 315 19.66 -2.20 19.30
CA LEU A 315 20.15 -1.77 17.99
C LEU A 315 21.56 -1.17 18.08
N ILE A 316 21.80 -0.30 19.07
CA ILE A 316 23.12 0.32 19.30
C ILE A 316 24.16 -0.73 19.67
N ALA A 317 23.80 -1.71 20.51
CA ALA A 317 24.71 -2.80 20.89
C ALA A 317 25.13 -3.67 19.69
N VAL A 318 24.19 -3.99 18.79
CA VAL A 318 24.49 -4.73 17.55
C VAL A 318 25.41 -3.92 16.65
N LEU A 319 25.12 -2.63 16.44
CA LEU A 319 25.94 -1.76 15.60
C LEU A 319 27.37 -1.60 16.16
N GLY A 320 27.48 -1.43 17.48
CA GLY A 320 28.77 -1.38 18.18
C GLY A 320 29.55 -2.70 18.06
N GLY A 321 28.86 -3.85 18.13
CA GLY A 321 29.47 -5.16 17.94
C GLY A 321 30.06 -5.35 16.53
N VAL A 322 29.34 -4.91 15.49
CA VAL A 322 29.83 -4.95 14.09
C VAL A 322 31.04 -4.05 13.89
N LEU A 323 30.99 -2.81 14.40
CA LEU A 323 32.12 -1.87 14.36
C LEU A 323 33.35 -2.42 15.10
N TRP A 324 33.16 -3.00 16.29
CA TRP A 324 34.24 -3.59 17.07
C TRP A 324 34.85 -4.81 16.39
N ALA A 325 34.04 -5.68 15.79
CA ALA A 325 34.52 -6.84 15.05
C ALA A 325 35.38 -6.43 13.84
N GLY A 326 34.94 -5.42 13.08
CA GLY A 326 35.72 -4.87 11.95
C GLY A 326 37.04 -4.25 12.40
N TRP A 327 37.03 -3.45 13.47
CA TRP A 327 38.24 -2.85 14.02
C TRP A 327 39.22 -3.90 14.57
N SER A 328 38.72 -4.89 15.32
CA SER A 328 39.55 -5.98 15.86
C SER A 328 40.15 -6.86 14.77
N TRP A 329 39.45 -7.06 13.64
CA TRP A 329 39.99 -7.82 12.52
C TRP A 329 41.12 -7.05 11.81
N SER A 330 40.90 -5.76 11.55
CA SER A 330 41.91 -4.88 10.94
C SER A 330 43.21 -4.83 11.76
N GLN A 331 43.10 -4.73 13.09
CA GLN A 331 44.26 -4.66 14.00
C GLN A 331 45.08 -5.97 14.09
N ARG A 332 44.60 -7.07 13.50
CA ARG A 332 45.32 -8.37 13.46
C ARG A 332 46.10 -8.59 12.17
N GLN A 333 45.95 -7.71 11.17
CA GLN A 333 46.64 -7.84 9.90
C GLN A 333 48.00 -7.14 9.94
N TYR A 334 48.98 -7.73 9.28
CA TYR A 334 50.32 -7.18 9.13
C TYR A 334 50.67 -7.13 7.63
N PHE A 335 51.53 -6.22 7.24
CA PHE A 335 52.10 -6.24 5.90
C PHE A 335 53.51 -5.66 5.89
N VAL A 336 54.30 -6.10 4.94
CA VAL A 336 55.66 -5.59 4.69
C VAL A 336 55.60 -4.63 3.52
N GLY A 337 56.04 -3.39 3.75
CA GLY A 337 56.04 -2.30 2.78
C GLY A 337 57.36 -1.53 2.80
N THR A 338 57.34 -0.29 2.30
CA THR A 338 58.52 0.59 2.22
C THR A 338 58.19 2.00 2.66
N ASP A 339 59.12 2.64 3.36
CA ASP A 339 59.09 4.09 3.67
C ASP A 339 59.76 4.94 2.58
N GLY A 340 60.19 4.30 1.49
CA GLY A 340 60.94 4.90 0.39
C GLY A 340 62.46 4.63 0.46
N THR A 341 62.99 4.17 1.59
CA THR A 341 64.42 3.89 1.77
C THR A 341 64.70 2.49 2.29
N SER A 342 63.86 1.98 3.18
CA SER A 342 64.05 0.71 3.87
C SER A 342 62.77 -0.13 3.88
N VAL A 343 62.90 -1.43 4.12
CA VAL A 343 61.76 -2.31 4.31
C VAL A 343 61.15 -2.08 5.69
N VAL A 344 59.83 -1.89 5.77
CA VAL A 344 59.11 -1.56 7.00
C VAL A 344 57.96 -2.54 7.24
N LEU A 345 57.83 -3.01 8.47
CA LEU A 345 56.70 -3.79 8.95
C LEU A 345 55.59 -2.85 9.42
N TYR A 346 54.42 -2.97 8.81
CA TYR A 346 53.22 -2.24 9.19
C TYR A 346 52.18 -3.16 9.82
N ARG A 347 51.42 -2.62 10.76
CA ARG A 347 50.21 -3.26 11.33
C ARG A 347 48.99 -2.51 10.82
N GLY A 348 48.02 -3.25 10.29
CA GLY A 348 46.77 -2.71 9.73
C GLY A 348 46.55 -3.08 8.26
N LEU A 349 45.71 -2.30 7.57
CA LEU A 349 45.39 -2.50 6.15
C LEU A 349 46.30 -1.64 5.27
N SER A 350 46.74 -2.17 4.14
CA SER A 350 47.59 -1.44 3.18
C SER A 350 46.84 -0.38 2.36
N GLN A 351 45.51 -0.27 2.52
CA GLN A 351 44.69 0.74 1.84
C GLN A 351 44.15 1.77 2.84
N ASP A 352 44.41 3.05 2.56
CA ASP A 352 43.88 4.14 3.35
C ASP A 352 42.41 4.42 3.02
N LEU A 353 41.63 4.75 4.05
CA LEU A 353 40.21 5.07 3.93
C LEU A 353 40.06 6.60 4.03
N GLY A 354 40.25 7.26 2.88
CA GLY A 354 40.24 8.72 2.79
C GLY A 354 41.43 9.34 3.53
N PRO A 355 41.24 10.34 4.41
CA PRO A 355 42.33 11.02 5.10
C PRO A 355 42.86 10.28 6.35
N LEU A 356 42.33 9.10 6.66
CA LEU A 356 42.70 8.34 7.86
C LEU A 356 43.68 7.22 7.48
N PRO A 357 44.93 7.25 7.97
CA PRO A 357 45.88 6.16 7.74
C PRO A 357 45.36 4.89 8.42
N MET A 358 45.25 3.80 7.65
CA MET A 358 44.73 2.52 8.15
C MET A 358 45.84 1.55 8.60
N SER A 359 47.07 2.06 8.68
CA SER A 359 48.25 1.33 9.11
C SER A 359 49.17 2.17 9.99
N GLU A 360 49.90 1.49 10.86
CA GLU A 360 50.91 2.09 11.74
C GLU A 360 52.23 1.31 11.57
N PRO A 361 53.38 1.98 11.41
CA PRO A 361 54.67 1.32 11.34
C PRO A 361 55.01 0.69 12.70
N VAL A 362 55.28 -0.61 12.70
CA VAL A 362 55.66 -1.37 13.90
C VAL A 362 57.17 -1.42 14.04
N GLU A 363 57.87 -1.67 12.94
CA GLU A 363 59.32 -1.89 12.93
C GLU A 363 59.92 -1.47 11.59
N VAL A 364 60.96 -0.64 11.64
CA VAL A 364 61.79 -0.28 10.47
C VAL A 364 62.99 -1.20 10.49
N THR A 365 63.17 -1.99 9.43
CA THR A 365 64.28 -2.95 9.34
C THR A 365 65.52 -2.29 8.77
N ASP A 366 66.69 -2.84 9.04
CA ASP A 366 67.98 -2.37 8.47
C ASP A 366 68.18 -2.78 7.00
N ILE A 367 67.16 -3.37 6.35
CA ILE A 367 67.21 -3.81 4.96
C ILE A 367 66.95 -2.62 4.04
N ALA A 368 68.01 -2.14 3.38
CA ALA A 368 67.89 -1.08 2.39
C ALA A 368 67.18 -1.60 1.12
N LEU A 369 66.26 -0.79 0.59
CA LEU A 369 65.45 -1.17 -0.57
C LEU A 369 66.31 -1.35 -1.85
N GLU A 370 67.46 -0.69 -1.91
CA GLU A 370 68.43 -0.77 -3.00
C GLU A 370 69.18 -2.10 -3.05
N ASP A 371 69.36 -2.76 -1.89
CA ASP A 371 70.03 -4.06 -1.78
C ASP A 371 69.15 -5.21 -2.26
N LEU A 372 67.85 -4.97 -2.47
CA LEU A 372 66.93 -5.96 -3.01
C LEU A 372 66.96 -6.02 -4.56
N PRO A 373 66.88 -7.23 -5.15
CA PRO A 373 66.69 -7.39 -6.59
C PRO A 373 65.43 -6.69 -7.10
N GLU A 374 65.45 -6.23 -8.34
CA GLU A 374 64.40 -5.37 -8.92
C GLU A 374 62.98 -5.97 -8.81
N VAL A 375 62.84 -7.29 -8.98
CA VAL A 375 61.55 -7.98 -8.86
C VAL A 375 61.04 -7.98 -7.42
N THR A 376 61.94 -8.22 -6.46
CA THR A 376 61.61 -8.25 -5.02
C THR A 376 61.30 -6.84 -4.51
N ARG A 377 62.05 -5.84 -4.97
CA ARG A 377 61.78 -4.42 -4.70
C ARG A 377 60.36 -4.02 -5.10
N ARG A 378 59.95 -4.34 -6.33
CA ARG A 378 58.59 -4.06 -6.81
C ARG A 378 57.50 -4.75 -5.98
N GLN A 379 57.78 -5.94 -5.45
CA GLN A 379 56.84 -6.66 -4.58
C GLN A 379 56.67 -5.96 -3.22
N VAL A 380 57.76 -5.49 -2.61
CA VAL A 380 57.74 -4.72 -1.37
C VAL A 380 57.07 -3.36 -1.58
N GLU A 381 57.34 -2.68 -2.70
CA GLU A 381 56.66 -1.44 -3.10
C GLU A 381 55.13 -1.64 -3.28
N SER A 382 54.72 -2.81 -3.81
CA SER A 382 53.30 -3.18 -3.93
C SER A 382 52.65 -3.70 -2.65
N THR A 383 53.41 -3.75 -1.54
CA THR A 383 53.07 -4.37 -0.25
C THR A 383 52.88 -5.89 -0.29
N ILE A 384 53.46 -6.60 0.68
CA ILE A 384 53.30 -8.05 0.86
C ILE A 384 52.47 -8.28 2.12
N SER A 385 51.27 -8.85 1.96
CA SER A 385 50.35 -9.11 3.08
C SER A 385 50.79 -10.31 3.93
N ALA A 386 50.57 -10.22 5.24
CA ALA A 386 50.82 -11.26 6.22
C ALA A 386 49.62 -11.42 7.16
N SER A 387 49.23 -12.66 7.45
CA SER A 387 48.06 -12.97 8.28
C SER A 387 48.27 -12.65 9.77
N ASP A 388 49.52 -12.62 10.21
CA ASP A 388 49.96 -12.43 11.58
C ASP A 388 51.42 -11.95 11.62
N ARG A 389 51.93 -11.67 12.82
CA ARG A 389 53.28 -11.17 13.04
C ARG A 389 54.36 -12.18 12.64
N ASP A 390 54.18 -13.45 12.98
CA ASP A 390 55.18 -14.50 12.72
C ASP A 390 55.37 -14.71 11.20
N ALA A 391 54.27 -14.65 10.45
CA ALA A 391 54.30 -14.67 8.99
C ALA A 391 55.01 -13.45 8.41
N ALA A 392 54.86 -12.27 9.03
CA ALA A 392 55.54 -11.06 8.60
C ALA A 392 57.04 -11.10 8.89
N GLU A 393 57.45 -11.59 10.07
CA GLU A 393 58.87 -11.80 10.43
C GLU A 393 59.53 -12.81 9.48
N ALA A 394 58.84 -13.91 9.13
CA ALA A 394 59.35 -14.88 8.15
C ALA A 394 59.54 -14.28 6.74
N ILE A 395 58.72 -13.29 6.35
CA ILE A 395 58.89 -12.55 5.09
C ILE A 395 60.13 -11.66 5.19
N ILE A 396 60.34 -10.97 6.31
CA ILE A 396 61.49 -10.10 6.55
C ILE A 396 62.79 -10.91 6.54
N ASP A 397 62.87 -12.04 7.24
CA ASP A 397 64.04 -12.92 7.25
C ASP A 397 64.42 -13.39 5.84
N ARG A 398 63.42 -13.68 5.01
CA ARG A 398 63.63 -14.06 3.61
C ARG A 398 64.16 -12.88 2.79
N LEU A 399 63.63 -11.67 3.01
CA LEU A 399 64.11 -10.47 2.34
C LEU A 399 65.55 -10.14 2.76
N GLU A 400 65.91 -10.37 4.01
CA GLU A 400 67.27 -10.18 4.52
C GLU A 400 68.27 -11.13 3.85
N GLN A 401 67.93 -12.42 3.75
CA GLN A 401 68.77 -13.40 3.04
C GLN A 401 68.94 -13.04 1.56
N VAL A 402 67.88 -12.56 0.92
CA VAL A 402 67.91 -12.10 -0.48
C VAL A 402 68.81 -10.88 -0.62
N ALA A 403 68.70 -9.89 0.26
CA ALA A 403 69.56 -8.70 0.28
C ALA A 403 71.04 -9.08 0.47
N GLN A 404 71.34 -9.93 1.45
CA GLN A 404 72.71 -10.39 1.73
C GLN A 404 73.33 -11.14 0.54
N SER A 405 72.52 -11.91 -0.20
CA SER A 405 72.97 -12.63 -1.40
C SER A 405 73.21 -11.73 -2.63
N ASN A 406 72.67 -10.51 -2.60
CA ASN A 406 72.73 -9.55 -3.71
C ASN A 406 73.84 -8.49 -3.53
N LEU A 407 74.51 -8.47 -2.37
CA LEU A 407 75.65 -7.59 -2.09
C LEU A 407 76.89 -8.03 -2.89
N PRO A 408 77.65 -7.09 -3.50
CA PRO A 408 78.91 -7.40 -4.17
C PRO A 408 79.98 -7.88 -3.15
N PRO A 409 80.90 -8.79 -3.53
CA PRO A 409 81.94 -9.28 -2.64
C PRO A 409 82.86 -8.13 -2.16
N PRO A 410 83.36 -8.16 -0.91
CA PRO A 410 84.18 -7.08 -0.37
C PRO A 410 85.45 -6.88 -1.22
N ALA A 411 85.74 -5.62 -1.53
CA ALA A 411 86.91 -5.22 -2.30
C ALA A 411 88.21 -5.68 -1.61
N VAL A 412 88.92 -6.62 -2.23
CA VAL A 412 90.28 -7.00 -1.83
C VAL A 412 91.22 -5.85 -2.19
N SER A 413 91.87 -5.23 -1.21
CA SER A 413 92.95 -4.26 -1.45
C SER A 413 94.10 -4.91 -2.21
N PRO A 414 94.52 -4.39 -3.38
CA PRO A 414 95.77 -4.83 -4.00
C PRO A 414 96.98 -4.08 -3.41
N ALA A 415 97.95 -4.83 -2.91
CA ALA A 415 99.31 -4.37 -2.62
C ALA A 415 100.09 -4.10 -3.93
N PRO A 416 101.14 -3.25 -3.92
CA PRO A 416 101.70 -2.66 -5.13
C PRO A 416 102.79 -3.52 -5.76
N SER A 417 102.86 -3.56 -7.09
CA SER A 417 104.08 -3.93 -7.82
C SER A 417 104.12 -3.34 -9.24
N ASP A 418 105.08 -2.44 -9.41
CA ASP A 418 105.84 -2.05 -10.60
C ASP A 418 105.55 -2.66 -11.99
N GLY A 419 105.59 -1.78 -12.99
CA GLY A 419 106.59 -1.93 -14.06
C GLY A 419 106.10 -2.10 -15.51
N GLY A 420 106.32 -1.05 -16.32
CA GLY A 420 106.46 -1.10 -17.79
C GLY A 420 105.14 -1.22 -18.58
N GLY A 421 104.88 -0.53 -19.69
CA GLY A 421 105.72 0.16 -20.67
C GLY A 421 105.14 -0.13 -22.06
N ALA A 422 105.21 0.85 -22.99
CA ALA A 422 104.82 0.81 -24.42
C ALA A 422 103.28 0.88 -24.69
N SER A 423 102.70 1.96 -25.22
CA SER A 423 102.88 2.74 -26.47
C SER A 423 101.90 2.34 -27.58
N ASP A 424 101.50 3.37 -28.33
CA ASP A 424 100.67 3.43 -29.54
C ASP A 424 99.14 3.42 -29.39
N ALA A 425 98.35 4.12 -30.20
CA ALA A 425 98.46 5.32 -31.05
C ALA A 425 97.23 5.31 -31.97
N GLY A 426 96.59 6.47 -32.17
CA GLY A 426 95.65 6.71 -33.28
C GLY A 426 94.25 6.12 -33.10
N GLY A 427 93.15 6.82 -33.36
CA GLY A 427 92.93 8.11 -33.95
C GLY A 427 91.47 8.22 -34.41
N ALA A 428 91.03 9.46 -34.65
CA ALA A 428 89.99 9.86 -35.62
C ALA A 428 88.54 9.35 -35.39
N SER A 429 87.61 10.15 -34.89
CA SER A 429 86.88 11.27 -35.53
C SER A 429 85.59 10.85 -36.27
N ASP A 430 84.51 11.57 -35.94
CA ASP A 430 83.23 11.86 -36.64
C ASP A 430 82.12 11.73 -35.59
N ASP A 431 81.49 12.77 -35.05
CA ASP A 431 80.98 14.06 -35.57
C ASP A 431 79.94 13.94 -36.71
N GLY A 432 78.85 14.68 -36.52
CA GLY A 432 77.64 14.69 -37.37
C GLY A 432 76.46 14.00 -36.68
N GLY A 433 75.41 14.66 -36.21
CA GLY A 433 74.88 15.96 -36.59
C GLY A 433 73.37 15.82 -36.78
N THR A 434 72.61 16.48 -35.91
CA THR A 434 71.29 17.11 -36.13
C THR A 434 70.57 16.84 -37.46
N THR A 435 69.37 16.26 -37.37
CA THR A 435 68.06 16.97 -37.50
C THR A 435 66.95 16.10 -36.94
#